data_AF-A0A4V5TK47-F1
#
_entry.id   AF-A0A4V5TK47-F1
#
_cell.length_a   1.000
_cell.length_b   1.000
_cell.length_c   1.000
_cell.angle_alpha   90.00
_cell.angle_beta   90.00
_cell.angle_gamma   90.00
#
_symmetry.space_group_name_H-M   'P 1'
#
loop_
_entity.id
_entity.type
_entity.pdbx_description
1 polymer ?
#
loop_
_entity_poly.entity_id
_entity_poly.type
_entity_poly.pdbx_seq_one_letter_code
_entity_poly.pdbx_strand_id
1 'polypeptide(L)'
;MSEENHNENLLPVVRKPTELVPVVLPEKHQRFYDKLREKIETFIKDKGVNDSVAKFILLAPDLFVLLARLMLDKRVGVQSKALAGVAVAYFITPIDFIPEALVGGFGLVDDVILAVYALRKILVDIDESIVREHWNGEEDLLVVITKVIRSADDLVGKKIVKKLEDTLFRKK
;
A
#
# COMPACT_ATOMS: atom_id res chain seq x y z
N MET A 1 49.94 -7.89 38.13
CA MET A 1 48.94 -8.83 37.60
C MET A 1 47.57 -8.20 37.84
N SER A 2 47.15 -7.27 36.96
CA SER A 2 46.36 -7.51 35.73
C SER A 2 44.93 -7.93 36.13
N GLU A 3 43.83 -7.27 35.76
CA GLU A 3 43.50 -6.62 34.49
C GLU A 3 42.43 -5.51 34.66
N GLU A 4 42.59 -4.41 33.92
CA GLU A 4 41.50 -3.59 33.39
C GLU A 4 40.71 -4.41 32.35
N ASN A 5 39.40 -4.18 32.22
CA ASN A 5 38.74 -3.89 30.93
C ASN A 5 37.23 -3.75 31.16
N HIS A 6 36.72 -2.53 31.18
CA HIS A 6 36.21 -1.77 30.04
C HIS A 6 34.94 -2.37 29.39
N ASN A 7 33.94 -1.50 29.41
CA ASN A 7 32.58 -1.63 28.91
C ASN A 7 32.56 -1.81 27.38
N GLU A 8 32.10 -2.96 26.89
CA GLU A 8 31.90 -3.22 25.46
C GLU A 8 30.44 -3.53 25.07
N ASN A 9 29.45 -3.10 25.87
CA ASN A 9 28.04 -3.35 25.54
C ASN A 9 27.35 -2.18 24.83
N LEU A 10 28.00 -1.61 23.81
CA LEU A 10 27.45 -0.58 22.94
C LEU A 10 27.74 -0.89 21.47
N LEU A 11 27.07 -1.90 20.93
CA LEU A 11 26.74 -1.91 19.51
C LEU A 11 25.21 -1.87 19.39
N PRO A 12 24.63 -0.95 18.59
CA PRO A 12 23.22 -1.05 18.26
C PRO A 12 23.01 -2.40 17.55
N VAL A 13 22.04 -3.17 18.03
CA VAL A 13 21.62 -4.41 17.38
C VAL A 13 21.17 -4.04 15.96
N VAL A 14 22.06 -4.18 14.99
CA VAL A 14 21.74 -4.09 13.57
C VAL A 14 20.86 -5.29 13.26
N ARG A 15 19.54 -5.08 13.30
CA ARG A 15 18.58 -6.11 12.91
C ARG A 15 18.79 -6.43 11.43
N LYS A 16 19.03 -7.71 11.13
CA LYS A 16 19.11 -8.20 9.75
C LYS A 16 17.80 -7.89 9.00
N PRO A 17 17.85 -7.65 7.68
CA PRO A 17 16.67 -7.38 6.86
C PRO A 17 15.61 -8.46 7.11
N THR A 18 14.41 -8.04 7.49
CA THR A 18 13.24 -8.89 7.71
C THR A 18 13.07 -9.84 6.52
N GLU A 19 13.30 -11.13 6.73
CA GLU A 19 12.91 -12.17 5.80
C GLU A 19 11.40 -12.04 5.59
N LEU A 20 10.99 -11.85 4.33
CA LEU A 20 9.60 -11.76 3.94
C LEU A 20 8.93 -13.09 4.29
N VAL A 21 8.19 -13.13 5.41
CA VAL A 21 7.42 -14.31 5.80
C VAL A 21 6.41 -14.60 4.69
N PRO A 22 6.41 -15.78 4.07
CA PRO A 22 5.44 -16.11 3.04
C PRO A 22 4.05 -16.16 3.69
N VAL A 23 3.19 -15.23 3.30
CA VAL A 23 1.77 -15.26 3.70
C VAL A 23 1.14 -16.48 3.01
N VAL A 24 0.95 -17.56 3.75
CA VAL A 24 0.33 -18.80 3.24
C VAL A 24 -1.16 -18.53 3.01
N LEU A 25 -1.53 -18.19 1.78
CA LEU A 25 -2.91 -18.11 1.31
C LEU A 25 -3.30 -19.47 0.66
N PRO A 26 -4.58 -19.86 0.63
CA PRO A 26 -5.02 -21.06 -0.08
C PRO A 26 -4.53 -21.04 -1.53
N GLU A 27 -4.10 -22.17 -2.12
CA GLU A 27 -3.39 -22.25 -3.43
C GLU A 27 -4.02 -21.41 -4.56
N LYS A 28 -5.35 -21.24 -4.56
CA LYS A 28 -6.07 -20.42 -5.54
C LYS A 28 -5.73 -18.91 -5.49
N HIS A 29 -5.18 -18.42 -4.38
CA HIS A 29 -4.86 -17.00 -4.15
C HIS A 29 -3.38 -16.67 -4.23
N GLN A 30 -2.50 -17.68 -4.20
CA GLN A 30 -1.06 -17.50 -4.28
C GLN A 30 -0.66 -16.79 -5.58
N ARG A 31 -1.26 -17.18 -6.71
CA ARG A 31 -1.08 -16.54 -8.01
C ARG A 31 -1.43 -15.05 -8.03
N PHE A 32 -2.35 -14.58 -7.19
CA PHE A 32 -2.67 -13.15 -7.10
C PHE A 32 -1.60 -12.39 -6.33
N TYR A 33 -1.12 -12.97 -5.24
CA TYR A 33 0.02 -12.42 -4.50
C TYR A 33 1.29 -12.39 -5.34
N ASP A 34 1.57 -13.46 -6.11
CA ASP A 34 2.73 -13.54 -6.99
C ASP A 34 2.73 -12.42 -8.04
N LYS A 35 1.55 -12.12 -8.62
CA LYS A 35 1.39 -11.01 -9.57
C LYS A 35 1.63 -9.64 -8.93
N LEU A 36 1.09 -9.42 -7.73
CA LEU A 36 1.34 -8.19 -6.99
C LEU A 36 2.84 -8.04 -6.68
N ARG A 37 3.48 -9.12 -6.23
CA ARG A 37 4.90 -9.15 -5.96
C ARG A 37 5.72 -8.83 -7.21
N GLU A 38 5.37 -9.41 -8.35
CA GLU A 38 6.00 -9.12 -9.64
C GLU A 38 5.85 -7.65 -10.03
N LYS A 39 4.65 -7.05 -9.83
CA LYS A 39 4.39 -5.61 -10.06
C LYS A 39 5.29 -4.74 -9.17
N ILE A 40 5.41 -5.07 -7.89
CA ILE A 40 6.30 -4.39 -6.92
C ILE A 40 7.77 -4.51 -7.33
N GLU A 41 8.23 -5.72 -7.65
CA GLU A 41 9.63 -5.97 -8.01
C GLU A 41 10.02 -5.24 -9.31
N THR A 42 9.12 -5.24 -10.30
CA THR A 42 9.31 -4.50 -11.56
C THR A 42 9.37 -3.01 -11.29
N PHE A 43 8.47 -2.49 -10.46
CA PHE A 43 8.46 -1.09 -10.08
C PHE A 43 9.78 -0.64 -9.44
N ILE A 44 10.28 -1.42 -8.48
CA ILE A 44 11.54 -1.11 -7.76
C ILE A 44 12.74 -1.16 -8.70
N LYS A 45 12.74 -2.08 -9.69
CA LYS A 45 13.82 -2.24 -10.67
C LYS A 45 13.84 -1.13 -11.73
N ASP A 46 12.67 -0.79 -12.29
CA ASP A 46 12.57 0.14 -13.43
C ASP A 46 12.60 1.61 -13.03
N LYS A 47 12.10 1.94 -11.83
CA LYS A 47 11.94 3.34 -11.40
C LYS A 47 12.67 3.52 -10.08
N GLY A 48 13.68 4.39 -10.08
CA GLY A 48 14.35 4.81 -8.84
C GLY A 48 13.30 5.33 -7.85
N VAL A 49 13.07 4.57 -6.78
CA VAL A 49 12.00 4.86 -5.83
C VAL A 49 12.51 5.88 -4.83
N ASN A 50 11.87 7.05 -4.77
CA ASN A 50 12.15 7.97 -3.67
C ASN A 50 11.57 7.42 -2.36
N ASP A 51 12.15 7.80 -1.23
CA ASP A 51 11.76 7.33 0.10
C ASP A 51 10.27 7.51 0.42
N SER A 52 9.64 8.57 -0.11
CA SER A 52 8.21 8.81 0.11
C SER A 52 7.33 7.83 -0.67
N VAL A 53 7.67 7.53 -1.93
CA VAL A 53 6.94 6.59 -2.79
C VAL A 53 7.14 5.16 -2.30
N ALA A 54 8.34 4.81 -1.85
CA ALA A 54 8.65 3.49 -1.30
C ALA A 54 7.74 3.15 -0.12
N LYS A 55 7.53 4.10 0.79
CA LYS A 55 6.66 3.92 1.97
C LYS A 55 5.23 3.54 1.61
N PHE A 56 4.66 4.10 0.53
CA PHE A 56 3.31 3.73 0.11
C PHE A 56 3.26 2.37 -0.56
N ILE A 57 4.24 2.08 -1.41
CA ILE A 57 4.34 0.82 -2.14
C ILE A 57 4.49 -0.37 -1.21
N LEU A 58 5.23 -0.20 -0.12
CA LEU A 58 5.41 -1.23 0.90
C LEU A 58 4.11 -1.56 1.66
N LEU A 59 3.07 -0.71 1.58
CA LEU A 59 1.74 -1.02 2.13
C LEU A 59 0.92 -1.93 1.21
N ALA A 60 1.25 -2.01 -0.08
CA ALA A 60 0.46 -2.75 -1.06
C ALA A 60 0.25 -4.23 -0.69
N PRO A 61 1.27 -4.99 -0.26
CA PRO A 61 1.08 -6.40 0.13
C PRO A 61 0.10 -6.58 1.29
N ASP A 62 0.19 -5.74 2.33
CA ASP A 62 -0.67 -5.85 3.51
C ASP A 62 -2.11 -5.47 3.18
N LEU A 63 -2.30 -4.40 2.40
CA LEU A 63 -3.62 -3.97 1.93
C LEU A 63 -4.26 -5.04 1.04
N PHE A 64 -3.48 -5.65 0.14
CA PHE A 64 -3.94 -6.74 -0.70
C PHE A 64 -4.41 -7.94 0.12
N VAL A 65 -3.60 -8.38 1.09
CA VAL A 65 -3.93 -9.51 1.97
C VAL A 65 -5.19 -9.21 2.79
N LEU A 66 -5.29 -8.01 3.35
CA LEU A 66 -6.48 -7.57 4.09
C LEU A 66 -7.74 -7.66 3.22
N LEU A 67 -7.72 -7.06 2.02
CA LEU A 67 -8.85 -7.07 1.11
C LEU A 67 -9.22 -8.50 0.67
N ALA A 68 -8.22 -9.33 0.35
CA ALA A 68 -8.45 -10.73 0.00
C ALA A 68 -9.10 -11.53 1.14
N ARG A 69 -8.69 -11.29 2.39
CA ARG A 69 -9.31 -11.92 3.57
C ARG A 69 -10.74 -11.45 3.80
N LEU A 70 -11.00 -10.15 3.66
CA LEU A 70 -12.36 -9.58 3.77
C LEU A 70 -13.32 -10.16 2.74
N MET A 71 -12.85 -10.43 1.51
CA MET A 71 -13.66 -11.09 0.48
C MET A 71 -14.15 -12.49 0.92
N LEU A 72 -13.36 -13.19 1.73
CA LEU A 72 -13.63 -14.55 2.18
C LEU A 72 -14.41 -14.61 3.50
N ASP A 73 -14.42 -13.54 4.29
CA ASP A 73 -15.12 -13.52 5.57
C ASP A 73 -16.65 -13.52 5.39
N LYS A 74 -17.34 -14.47 6.03
CA LYS A 74 -18.79 -14.62 5.97
C LYS A 74 -19.57 -13.44 6.58
N ARG A 75 -18.95 -12.70 7.50
CA ARG A 75 -19.52 -11.51 8.16
C ARG A 75 -19.54 -10.29 7.23
N VAL A 76 -18.75 -10.31 6.16
CA VAL A 76 -18.65 -9.21 5.20
C VAL A 76 -19.78 -9.31 4.17
N GLY A 77 -20.56 -8.22 4.07
CA GLY A 77 -21.67 -8.10 3.13
C GLY A 77 -21.23 -8.11 1.66
N VAL A 78 -22.15 -8.45 0.75
CA VAL A 78 -21.86 -8.64 -0.68
C VAL A 78 -21.30 -7.37 -1.33
N GLN A 79 -21.81 -6.18 -0.98
CA GLN A 79 -21.32 -4.92 -1.52
C GLN A 79 -19.85 -4.65 -1.13
N SER A 80 -19.53 -4.83 0.15
CA SER A 80 -18.15 -4.68 0.65
C SER A 80 -17.20 -5.72 0.06
N LYS A 81 -17.67 -6.95 -0.17
CA LYS A 81 -16.91 -7.99 -0.89
C LYS A 81 -16.65 -7.60 -2.34
N ALA A 82 -17.66 -7.03 -3.02
CA ALA A 82 -17.50 -6.56 -4.39
C ALA A 82 -16.46 -5.43 -4.46
N LEU A 83 -16.51 -4.48 -3.52
CA LEU A 83 -15.55 -3.39 -3.45
C LEU A 83 -14.12 -3.89 -3.17
N ALA A 84 -13.96 -4.84 -2.25
CA ALA A 84 -12.68 -5.49 -2.01
C ALA A 84 -12.19 -6.26 -3.24
N GLY A 85 -13.08 -6.95 -3.94
CA GLY A 85 -12.79 -7.65 -5.19
C GLY A 85 -12.30 -6.73 -6.31
N VAL A 86 -12.90 -5.55 -6.46
CA VAL A 86 -12.45 -4.54 -7.43
C VAL A 86 -11.04 -4.05 -7.09
N ALA A 87 -10.77 -3.73 -5.82
CA ALA A 87 -9.45 -3.28 -5.39
C ALA A 87 -8.38 -4.38 -5.56
N VAL A 88 -8.69 -5.62 -5.20
CA VAL A 88 -7.81 -6.78 -5.43
C VAL A 88 -7.55 -7.01 -6.91
N ALA A 89 -8.59 -6.93 -7.74
CA ALA A 89 -8.45 -7.07 -9.19
C ALA A 89 -7.53 -5.99 -9.76
N TYR A 90 -7.61 -4.76 -9.25
CA TYR A 90 -6.77 -3.65 -9.71
C TYR A 90 -5.27 -3.95 -9.51
N PHE A 91 -4.86 -4.39 -8.31
CA PHE A 91 -3.47 -4.77 -8.01
C PHE A 91 -2.83 -5.79 -8.97
N ILE A 92 -3.64 -6.71 -9.52
CA ILE A 92 -3.16 -7.85 -10.34
C ILE A 92 -3.39 -7.64 -11.84
N THR A 93 -4.00 -6.52 -12.23
CA THR A 93 -4.32 -6.23 -13.62
C THR A 93 -3.06 -5.65 -14.29
N PRO A 94 -2.66 -6.16 -15.46
CA PRO A 94 -1.46 -5.69 -16.18
C PRO A 94 -1.65 -4.31 -16.85
N ILE A 95 -2.86 -3.76 -16.81
CA ILE A 95 -3.24 -2.48 -17.42
C ILE A 95 -3.85 -1.61 -16.32
N ASP A 96 -3.24 -0.45 -16.04
CA ASP A 96 -3.80 0.54 -15.13
C ASP A 96 -4.90 1.34 -15.84
N PHE A 97 -6.04 1.57 -15.17
CA PHE A 97 -7.14 2.40 -15.71
C PHE A 97 -6.77 3.89 -15.76
N ILE A 98 -5.77 4.30 -14.98
CA ILE A 98 -5.29 5.68 -14.95
C ILE A 98 -4.02 5.77 -15.78
N PRO A 99 -4.04 6.46 -16.94
CA PRO A 99 -2.84 6.68 -17.73
C PRO A 99 -1.74 7.27 -16.86
N GLU A 100 -0.54 6.71 -16.93
CA GLU A 100 0.67 7.20 -16.22
C GLU A 100 0.92 8.69 -16.47
N ALA A 101 0.43 9.21 -17.60
CA ALA A 101 0.40 10.61 -17.98
C ALA A 101 -0.42 11.52 -17.04
N LEU A 102 -1.41 10.99 -16.30
CA LEU A 102 -2.24 11.75 -15.35
C LEU A 102 -1.62 11.78 -13.95
N VAL A 103 -1.00 10.67 -13.51
CA VAL A 103 -0.54 10.51 -12.11
C VAL A 103 0.97 10.77 -11.93
N GLY A 104 1.73 10.89 -13.02
CA GLY A 104 3.17 10.71 -12.95
C GLY A 104 3.44 9.21 -12.81
N GLY A 105 4.58 8.72 -13.31
CA GLY A 105 4.81 7.29 -13.57
C GLY A 105 4.90 6.38 -12.35
N PHE A 106 4.06 6.52 -11.33
CA PHE A 106 4.06 5.71 -10.13
C PHE A 106 2.78 4.84 -10.00
N GLY A 107 2.53 3.96 -10.98
CA GLY A 107 1.31 3.12 -11.10
C GLY A 107 1.08 2.04 -10.04
N LEU A 108 1.78 2.12 -8.90
CA LEU A 108 1.49 1.30 -7.71
C LEU A 108 1.01 2.15 -6.54
N VAL A 109 1.27 3.46 -6.57
CA VAL A 109 0.79 4.40 -5.55
C VAL A 109 -0.72 4.60 -5.68
N ASP A 110 -1.23 4.63 -6.90
CA ASP A 110 -2.66 4.70 -7.18
C ASP A 110 -3.40 3.42 -6.74
N ASP A 111 -2.80 2.23 -6.89
CA ASP A 111 -3.36 0.98 -6.34
C ASP A 111 -3.56 1.08 -4.81
N VAL A 112 -2.54 1.58 -4.10
CA VAL A 112 -2.58 1.77 -2.64
C VAL A 112 -3.65 2.77 -2.24
N ILE A 113 -3.77 3.88 -2.98
CA ILE A 113 -4.82 4.87 -2.75
C ILE A 113 -6.19 4.22 -2.94
N LEU A 114 -6.41 3.53 -4.06
CA LEU A 114 -7.69 2.85 -4.34
C LEU A 114 -8.05 1.85 -3.24
N ALA A 115 -7.08 1.04 -2.80
CA ALA A 115 -7.27 0.08 -1.72
C ALA A 115 -7.69 0.75 -0.41
N VAL A 116 -7.07 1.87 -0.06
CA VAL A 116 -7.43 2.65 1.14
C VAL A 116 -8.82 3.26 1.03
N TYR A 117 -9.21 3.81 -0.13
CA TYR A 117 -10.57 4.32 -0.33
C TYR A 117 -11.61 3.20 -0.28
N ALA A 118 -11.30 2.03 -0.83
CA ALA A 118 -12.13 0.83 -0.73
C ALA A 118 -12.32 0.43 0.74
N LEU A 119 -11.23 0.35 1.52
CA LEU A 119 -11.29 0.04 2.96
C LEU A 119 -12.08 1.06 3.75
N ARG A 120 -11.87 2.36 3.49
CA ARG A 120 -12.65 3.42 4.13
C ARG A 120 -14.14 3.23 3.89
N LYS A 121 -14.55 2.88 2.67
CA LYS A 121 -15.96 2.64 2.36
C LYS A 121 -16.47 1.34 2.99
N ILE A 122 -15.67 0.28 3.02
CA ILE A 122 -16.00 -0.97 3.70
C ILE A 122 -16.26 -0.74 5.21
N LEU A 123 -15.43 0.08 5.85
CA LEU A 123 -15.56 0.46 7.27
C LEU A 123 -16.83 1.28 7.59
N VAL A 124 -17.54 1.79 6.57
CA VAL A 124 -18.86 2.41 6.79
C VAL A 124 -19.93 1.34 7.03
N ASP A 125 -19.78 0.18 6.39
CA ASP A 125 -20.83 -0.84 6.32
C ASP A 125 -20.53 -2.05 7.23
N ILE A 126 -19.34 -2.13 7.81
CA ILE A 126 -18.84 -3.28 8.60
C ILE A 126 -18.17 -2.78 9.88
N ASP A 127 -18.32 -3.54 10.97
CA ASP A 127 -17.61 -3.30 12.22
C ASP A 127 -16.09 -3.31 12.02
N GLU A 128 -15.44 -2.27 12.52
CA GLU A 128 -13.99 -2.07 12.43
C GLU A 128 -13.18 -3.23 13.02
N SER A 129 -13.70 -3.90 14.06
CA SER A 129 -13.05 -5.07 14.68
C SER A 129 -12.81 -6.19 13.68
N ILE A 130 -13.77 -6.44 12.78
CA ILE A 130 -13.66 -7.48 11.73
C ILE A 130 -12.52 -7.13 10.79
N VAL A 131 -12.39 -5.86 10.41
CA VAL A 131 -11.34 -5.40 9.50
C VAL A 131 -9.97 -5.50 10.18
N ARG A 132 -9.88 -5.11 11.45
CA ARG A 132 -8.65 -5.20 12.26
C ARG A 132 -8.19 -6.63 12.49
N GLU A 133 -9.10 -7.57 12.69
CA GLU A 133 -8.77 -9.01 12.82
C GLU A 133 -8.01 -9.55 11.61
N HIS A 134 -8.27 -9.00 10.42
CA HIS A 134 -7.63 -9.43 9.17
C HIS A 134 -6.37 -8.65 8.81
N TRP A 135 -6.11 -7.52 9.48
CA TRP A 135 -4.97 -6.66 9.24
C TRP A 135 -3.67 -7.30 9.74
N ASN A 136 -2.63 -7.29 8.90
CA ASN A 136 -1.32 -7.89 9.19
C ASN A 136 -0.16 -6.88 9.15
N GLY A 137 -0.43 -5.61 8.86
CA GLY A 137 0.60 -4.58 8.79
C GLY A 137 1.07 -4.13 10.17
N GLU A 138 2.30 -3.61 10.22
CA GLU A 138 2.94 -3.20 11.48
C GLU A 138 2.30 -1.95 12.12
N GLU A 139 1.83 -1.02 11.29
CA GLU A 139 1.18 0.20 11.73
C GLU A 139 -0.34 -0.01 11.91
N ASP A 140 -0.96 0.74 12.83
CA ASP A 140 -2.41 0.76 13.00
C ASP A 140 -3.13 1.10 11.69
N LEU A 141 -4.13 0.29 11.34
CA LEU A 141 -4.84 0.41 10.07
C LEU A 141 -5.49 1.78 9.86
N LEU A 142 -6.10 2.37 10.89
CA LEU A 142 -6.74 3.69 10.75
C LEU A 142 -5.70 4.79 10.54
N VAL A 143 -4.52 4.64 11.16
CA VAL A 143 -3.39 5.55 10.93
C VAL A 143 -2.91 5.44 9.50
N VAL A 144 -2.75 4.22 8.96
CA VAL A 144 -2.40 3.98 7.55
C VAL A 144 -3.43 4.63 6.62
N ILE A 145 -4.72 4.36 6.82
CA ILE A 145 -5.82 4.92 6.01
C ILE A 145 -5.75 6.45 6.02
N THR A 146 -5.60 7.06 7.20
CA THR A 146 -5.55 8.51 7.35
C THR A 146 -4.33 9.13 6.65
N LYS A 147 -3.16 8.50 6.79
CA LYS A 147 -1.91 8.96 6.15
C LYS A 147 -2.01 8.91 4.63
N VAL A 148 -2.51 7.81 4.07
CA VAL A 148 -2.65 7.66 2.61
C VAL A 148 -3.65 8.67 2.06
N ILE A 149 -4.82 8.85 2.69
CA ILE A 149 -5.82 9.83 2.24
C ILE A 149 -5.26 11.25 2.25
N ARG A 150 -4.62 11.68 3.34
CA ARG A 150 -4.00 13.02 3.43
C ARG A 150 -2.95 13.23 2.34
N SER A 151 -2.12 12.21 2.11
CA SER A 151 -1.09 12.27 1.07
C SER A 151 -1.70 12.34 -0.33
N ALA A 152 -2.78 11.61 -0.58
CA ALA A 152 -3.52 11.66 -1.84
C ALA A 152 -4.14 13.05 -2.07
N ASP A 153 -4.82 13.62 -1.06
CA ASP A 153 -5.44 14.94 -1.13
C ASP A 153 -4.38 16.03 -1.40
N ASP A 154 -3.23 15.98 -0.72
CA ASP A 154 -2.12 16.92 -0.91
C ASP A 154 -1.53 16.82 -2.32
N LEU A 155 -1.34 15.61 -2.84
CA LEU A 155 -0.81 15.38 -4.18
C LEU A 155 -1.77 15.89 -5.25
N VAL A 156 -3.07 15.63 -5.09
CA VAL A 156 -4.12 16.11 -5.99
C VAL A 156 -4.18 17.64 -5.96
N GLY A 157 -4.18 18.24 -4.76
CA GLY A 157 -4.19 19.69 -4.59
C GLY A 157 -3.01 20.37 -5.28
N LYS A 158 -1.78 19.90 -5.04
CA LYS A 158 -0.56 20.44 -5.67
C LYS A 158 -0.61 20.34 -7.20
N LYS A 159 -1.11 19.24 -7.75
CA LYS A 159 -1.25 19.07 -9.19
C LYS A 159 -2.27 19.99 -9.82
N ILE A 160 -3.43 20.17 -9.18
CA ILE A 160 -4.46 21.08 -9.67
C ILE A 160 -3.91 22.50 -9.69
N VAL A 161 -3.25 22.94 -8.60
CA VAL A 161 -2.61 24.27 -8.52
C VAL A 161 -1.58 24.44 -9.63
N LYS A 162 -0.65 23.48 -9.79
CA LYS A 162 0.36 23.55 -10.84
C LYS A 162 -0.25 23.61 -12.25
N LYS A 163 -1.28 22.81 -12.53
CA LYS A 163 -1.97 22.82 -13.84
C LYS A 163 -2.67 24.15 -14.11
N LEU A 164 -3.21 24.79 -13.07
CA LEU A 164 -3.79 26.13 -13.16
C LEU A 164 -2.70 27.16 -13.42
N GLU A 165 -1.58 27.13 -12.70
CA GLU A 165 -0.42 28.00 -12.95
C GLU A 165 0.08 27.83 -14.38
N ASP A 166 0.34 26.61 -14.83
CA ASP A 166 0.80 26.30 -16.18
C ASP A 166 -0.20 26.77 -17.26
N THR A 167 -1.51 26.76 -16.96
CA THR A 167 -2.54 27.21 -17.91
C THR A 167 -2.70 28.74 -17.91
N LEU A 168 -2.59 29.38 -16.75
CA LEU A 168 -2.76 30.83 -16.58
C LEU A 168 -1.50 31.61 -16.96
N PHE A 169 -0.32 31.08 -16.66
CA PHE A 169 0.97 31.69 -16.98
C PHE A 169 1.51 31.30 -18.36
N ARG A 170 0.86 30.36 -19.05
CA ARG A 170 1.04 30.14 -20.50
C ARG A 170 0.32 31.23 -21.29
N LYS A 171 0.82 32.46 -21.20
CA LYS A 171 0.49 33.54 -22.14
C LYS A 171 1.47 33.47 -23.31
N LYS A 172 0.90 33.47 -24.52
CA LYS A 172 1.51 33.52 -25.88
C LYS A 172 3.02 33.73 -25.97
#